data_AF-A0A0D2K8J9-F1
#
_entry.id   AF-A0A0D2K8J9-F1
#
_cell.length_a   1.000
_cell.length_b   1.000
_cell.length_c   1.000
_cell.angle_alpha   90.00
_cell.angle_beta   90.00
_cell.angle_gamma   90.00
#
_symmetry.space_group_name_H-M   'P 1'
#
loop_
_entity.id
_entity.type
_entity.pdbx_description
1 polymer ?
#
loop_
_entity_poly.entity_id
_entity_poly.type
_entity_poly.pdbx_seq_one_letter_code
_entity_poly.pdbx_strand_id
1 'polypeptide(L)'
;MQQQQQQQQQQQQQGGSCCALLEVLGGSVYEESADLLSALLAAQPRPWDSQQQQQQQQQQQQPASASLQGPQGLSEAGADGGVDAAQKNQPAQAPKPSVKLSKAEAAAAAAASEAAAAAEAAAAAAEAEATAREEAARRCPESLDGSKLCFEAPLPEADFRAVLRTLQVALLSEMEACAARTVGEATAWEEQQETQLTEELDERLRAHRPRAGRVQEEARAARSAELSGQRRRAERHTADQSAAARRQRAAFDDGCAGFGEAAAAAAARVRGYEKLLGQALSKKGVDICWREAQALKARLEKQLAAKAAALRADSEAGCDGIVATNRRFEAEHLKGFEVGGRVAPESIAAYMGALAGIDQHMAAQRGSQAVAVAALQAEAERVGRGLPPGRGACSCVASSSLPH
;
A
#
# COMPACT_ATOMS: atom_id res chain seq x y z
N MET A 1 -2.23 34.89 1.88
CA MET A 1 -3.30 35.14 0.89
C MET A 1 -2.73 35.55 -0.46
N GLN A 2 -2.10 36.72 -0.64
CA GLN A 2 -1.53 37.12 -1.95
C GLN A 2 -0.49 36.14 -2.51
N GLN A 3 0.39 35.60 -1.67
CA GLN A 3 1.41 34.64 -2.09
C GLN A 3 0.83 33.26 -2.50
N GLN A 4 -0.30 32.88 -1.92
CA GLN A 4 -0.99 31.62 -2.24
C GLN A 4 -1.76 31.74 -3.56
N GLN A 5 -2.32 32.92 -3.84
CA GLN A 5 -2.96 33.21 -5.13
C GLN A 5 -1.93 33.27 -6.28
N GLN A 6 -0.72 33.75 -5.99
CA GLN A 6 0.36 33.79 -6.98
C GLN A 6 0.92 32.39 -7.31
N GLN A 7 0.94 31.47 -6.34
CA GLN A 7 1.29 30.06 -6.58
C GLN A 7 0.24 29.31 -7.42
N GLN A 8 -1.07 29.59 -7.21
CA GLN A 8 -2.12 28.98 -8.03
C GLN A 8 -2.08 29.45 -9.49
N GLN A 9 -1.76 30.72 -9.75
CA GLN A 9 -1.61 31.22 -11.13
C GLN A 9 -0.39 30.63 -11.85
N GLN A 10 0.71 30.36 -11.14
CA GLN A 10 1.87 29.70 -11.74
C GLN A 10 1.61 28.22 -12.09
N GLN A 11 0.78 27.51 -11.32
CA GLN A 11 0.41 26.13 -11.66
C GLN A 11 -0.51 26.04 -12.89
N GLN A 12 -1.36 27.04 -13.14
CA GLN A 12 -2.22 27.06 -14.32
C GLN A 12 -1.47 27.40 -15.62
N GLN A 13 -0.35 28.14 -15.55
CA GLN A 13 0.46 28.44 -16.74
C GLN A 13 1.42 27.31 -17.15
N GLN A 14 1.70 26.36 -16.25
CA GLN A 14 2.51 25.18 -16.58
C GLN A 14 1.70 24.00 -17.16
N GLY A 15 0.37 24.11 -17.20
CA GLY A 15 -0.52 23.18 -17.92
C GLY A 15 -0.57 23.43 -19.44
N GLY A 16 0.49 24.00 -20.02
CA GLY A 16 0.61 24.27 -21.44
C GLY A 16 0.81 23.00 -22.24
N SER A 17 -0.27 22.52 -22.86
CA SER A 17 -0.29 21.78 -24.13
C SER A 17 0.86 20.78 -24.34
N CYS A 18 0.82 19.64 -23.64
CA CYS A 18 1.43 18.43 -24.18
C CYS A 18 0.59 17.96 -25.38
N CYS A 19 0.84 18.54 -26.56
CA CYS A 19 0.56 17.86 -27.81
C CYS A 19 1.51 16.66 -27.87
N ALA A 20 1.06 15.53 -27.31
CA ALA A 20 1.72 14.26 -27.50
C ALA A 20 1.61 13.91 -29.00
N LEU A 21 2.72 14.08 -29.72
CA LEU A 21 2.93 13.51 -31.04
C LEU A 21 2.74 11.99 -30.93
N LEU A 22 1.64 11.51 -31.52
CA LEU A 22 1.36 10.09 -31.69
C LEU A 22 2.31 9.55 -32.79
N GLU A 23 3.49 9.08 -32.39
CA GLU A 23 4.35 8.32 -33.29
C GLU A 23 3.77 6.90 -33.46
N VAL A 24 3.02 6.69 -34.54
CA VAL A 24 2.66 5.36 -35.01
C VAL A 24 3.81 4.82 -35.85
N LEU A 25 4.41 3.71 -35.40
CA LEU A 25 5.46 2.99 -36.10
C LEU A 25 4.93 2.36 -37.39
N GLY A 26 5.23 3.00 -38.53
CA GLY A 26 4.98 2.46 -39.87
C GLY A 26 4.52 3.55 -40.84
N GLY A 27 5.49 4.21 -41.50
CA GLY A 27 5.23 5.34 -42.38
C GLY A 27 4.35 5.02 -43.59
N SER A 28 3.32 5.83 -43.81
CA SER A 28 3.25 6.74 -44.96
C SER A 28 1.97 7.60 -44.89
N VAL A 29 2.18 8.90 -45.03
CA VAL A 29 1.24 9.96 -45.46
C VAL A 29 -0.17 9.95 -44.83
N TYR A 30 -0.34 10.74 -43.77
CA TYR A 30 -1.65 11.30 -43.38
C TYR A 30 -1.48 12.65 -42.64
N GLU A 31 -0.60 13.54 -43.13
CA GLU A 31 -0.56 14.92 -42.60
C GLU A 31 -1.84 15.70 -42.96
N GLU A 32 -2.44 15.45 -44.12
CA GLU A 32 -3.64 16.20 -44.57
C GLU A 32 -4.94 15.82 -43.83
N SER A 33 -5.06 14.61 -43.28
CA SER A 33 -6.25 14.20 -42.52
C SER A 33 -6.21 14.65 -41.05
N ALA A 34 -5.01 14.83 -40.49
CA ALA A 34 -4.81 15.38 -39.15
C ALA A 34 -5.24 16.86 -39.10
N ASP A 35 -4.98 17.63 -40.17
CA ASP A 35 -5.41 19.03 -40.28
C ASP A 35 -6.92 19.16 -40.45
N LEU A 36 -7.56 18.26 -41.22
CA LEU A 36 -9.01 18.23 -41.42
C LEU A 36 -9.77 17.84 -40.14
N LEU A 37 -9.28 16.85 -39.38
CA LEU A 37 -9.86 16.46 -38.08
C LEU A 37 -9.62 17.53 -37.01
N SER A 38 -8.45 18.16 -37.00
CA SER A 38 -8.15 19.28 -36.08
C SER A 38 -9.02 20.49 -36.38
N ALA A 39 -9.27 20.81 -37.65
CA ALA A 39 -10.17 21.88 -38.07
C ALA A 39 -11.65 21.57 -37.72
N LEU A 40 -12.09 20.31 -37.87
CA LEU A 40 -13.45 19.88 -37.48
C LEU A 40 -13.67 19.89 -35.96
N LEU A 41 -12.67 19.50 -35.18
CA LEU A 41 -12.71 19.56 -33.70
C LEU A 41 -12.59 20.99 -33.16
N ALA A 42 -11.92 21.89 -33.89
CA ALA A 42 -11.86 23.31 -33.56
C ALA A 42 -13.15 24.07 -33.92
N ALA A 43 -13.92 23.59 -34.91
CA ALA A 43 -15.18 24.19 -35.35
C ALA A 43 -16.39 23.84 -34.47
N GLN A 44 -16.27 22.85 -33.58
CA GLN A 44 -17.32 22.50 -32.61
C GLN A 44 -17.31 23.50 -31.45
N PRO A 45 -18.44 24.21 -31.17
CA PRO A 45 -18.51 25.12 -30.04
C PRO A 45 -18.36 24.32 -28.74
N ARG A 46 -17.28 24.61 -28.00
CA ARG A 46 -16.98 23.95 -26.73
C ARG A 46 -17.99 24.39 -25.66
N PRO A 47 -18.79 23.49 -25.08
CA PRO A 47 -19.86 23.85 -24.15
C PRO A 47 -19.36 24.50 -22.84
N TRP A 48 -18.07 24.36 -22.50
CA TRP A 48 -17.47 24.98 -21.33
C TRP A 48 -17.11 26.47 -21.52
N ASP A 49 -16.96 26.95 -22.75
CA ASP A 49 -16.69 28.37 -23.01
C ASP A 49 -17.92 29.23 -22.67
N SER A 50 -19.13 28.68 -22.85
CA SER A 50 -20.39 29.31 -22.44
C SER A 50 -20.53 29.33 -20.91
N GLN A 51 -20.05 28.30 -20.22
CA GLN A 51 -20.11 28.20 -18.76
C GLN A 51 -19.13 29.16 -18.08
N GLN A 52 -17.91 29.32 -18.60
CA GLN A 52 -16.97 30.33 -18.11
C GLN A 52 -17.48 31.76 -18.34
N GLN A 53 -18.08 32.04 -19.50
CA GLN A 53 -18.62 33.36 -19.81
C GLN A 53 -19.83 33.70 -18.90
N GLN A 54 -20.64 32.70 -18.55
CA GLN A 54 -21.75 32.86 -17.59
C GLN A 54 -21.25 33.06 -16.15
N GLN A 55 -20.16 32.39 -15.75
CA GLN A 55 -19.52 32.60 -14.44
C GLN A 55 -18.89 33.99 -14.31
N GLN A 56 -18.24 34.50 -15.36
CA GLN A 56 -17.71 35.87 -15.36
C GLN A 56 -18.83 36.93 -15.31
N GLN A 57 -19.97 36.71 -15.97
CA GLN A 57 -21.12 37.62 -15.86
C GLN A 57 -21.73 37.61 -14.45
N GLN A 58 -21.78 36.46 -13.77
CA GLN A 58 -22.26 36.40 -12.38
C GLN A 58 -21.34 37.10 -11.39
N GLN A 59 -20.01 37.06 -11.61
CA GLN A 59 -19.06 37.79 -10.76
C GLN A 59 -19.13 39.31 -10.96
N GLN A 60 -19.51 39.81 -12.14
CA GLN A 60 -19.67 41.25 -12.39
C GLN A 60 -21.02 41.81 -11.88
N GLN A 61 -22.00 40.96 -11.58
CA GLN A 61 -23.32 41.38 -11.09
C GLN A 61 -23.49 41.29 -9.57
N GLN A 62 -22.46 40.93 -8.80
CA GLN A 62 -22.54 41.04 -7.34
C GLN A 62 -22.18 42.47 -6.88
N PRO A 63 -23.14 43.30 -6.41
CA PRO A 63 -22.82 44.56 -5.79
C PRO A 63 -22.06 44.30 -4.49
N ALA A 64 -20.91 44.96 -4.36
CA ALA A 64 -20.11 45.02 -3.13
C ALA A 64 -20.97 45.57 -1.98
N SER A 65 -21.59 44.68 -1.20
CA SER A 65 -22.36 45.04 -0.01
C SER A 65 -22.25 43.94 1.04
N ALA A 66 -21.07 43.84 1.65
CA ALA A 66 -20.90 43.15 2.93
C ALA A 66 -19.59 43.60 3.59
N SER A 67 -19.60 44.79 4.17
CA SER A 67 -18.64 45.15 5.22
C SER A 67 -19.38 45.96 6.26
N LEU A 68 -19.48 45.37 7.46
CA LEU A 68 -19.82 45.93 8.78
C LEU A 68 -20.86 45.06 9.48
N GLN A 69 -20.38 44.15 10.33
CA GLN A 69 -20.94 43.93 11.66
C GLN A 69 -19.93 43.17 12.52
N GLY A 70 -19.28 43.90 13.43
CA GLY A 70 -18.56 43.34 14.56
C GLY A 70 -19.51 43.05 15.74
N PRO A 71 -19.10 42.23 16.72
CA PRO A 71 -19.99 41.74 17.77
C PRO A 71 -19.77 42.46 19.11
N GLN A 72 -20.83 43.00 19.70
CA GLN A 72 -21.03 43.29 21.14
C GLN A 72 -22.56 43.29 21.36
N GLY A 73 -23.19 42.74 22.38
CA GLY A 73 -22.77 42.37 23.73
C GLY A 73 -23.84 42.89 24.71
N LEU A 74 -24.73 42.00 25.16
CA LEU A 74 -25.49 41.99 26.44
C LEU A 74 -26.37 43.18 26.90
N SER A 75 -27.52 42.79 27.47
CA SER A 75 -28.32 43.38 28.59
C SER A 75 -29.71 44.00 28.31
N GLU A 76 -30.69 43.33 28.92
CA GLU A 76 -31.82 43.77 29.75
C GLU A 76 -32.95 44.71 29.24
N ALA A 77 -34.17 44.13 29.29
CA ALA A 77 -35.42 44.59 29.93
C ALA A 77 -35.98 46.01 29.70
N GLY A 78 -37.27 46.07 29.32
CA GLY A 78 -38.18 47.14 29.78
C GLY A 78 -39.17 47.73 28.75
N ALA A 79 -40.42 47.29 28.86
CA ALA A 79 -41.70 48.04 28.81
C ALA A 79 -41.97 49.24 27.86
N ASP A 80 -43.16 49.14 27.23
CA ASP A 80 -44.24 50.14 27.02
C ASP A 80 -44.10 51.39 26.12
N GLY A 81 -45.20 51.62 25.39
CA GLY A 81 -45.69 52.91 24.85
C GLY A 81 -45.01 53.36 23.55
N GLY A 82 -45.68 53.82 22.50
CA GLY A 82 -46.97 54.49 22.40
C GLY A 82 -46.80 55.75 21.52
N VAL A 83 -47.66 55.86 20.50
CA VAL A 83 -48.15 57.07 19.80
C VAL A 83 -47.21 58.05 19.05
N ASP A 84 -47.50 58.12 17.74
CA ASP A 84 -47.83 59.28 16.90
C ASP A 84 -46.81 60.34 16.42
N ALA A 85 -47.11 60.73 15.17
CA ALA A 85 -46.97 62.03 14.53
C ALA A 85 -45.66 62.39 13.78
N ALA A 86 -45.78 62.28 12.45
CA ALA A 86 -45.66 63.38 11.49
C ALA A 86 -44.30 64.06 11.26
N GLN A 87 -43.83 63.99 10.01
CA GLN A 87 -43.92 65.08 9.00
C GLN A 87 -42.66 65.20 8.09
N LYS A 88 -42.96 65.20 6.78
CA LYS A 88 -42.43 66.07 5.70
C LYS A 88 -41.20 65.68 4.86
N ASN A 89 -41.45 65.83 3.55
CA ASN A 89 -40.61 66.32 2.44
C ASN A 89 -39.99 65.33 1.43
N GLN A 90 -40.83 64.88 0.47
CA GLN A 90 -40.78 65.09 -1.01
C GLN A 90 -39.56 65.80 -1.67
N PRO A 91 -39.40 65.77 -3.03
CA PRO A 91 -39.61 64.70 -4.04
C PRO A 91 -38.62 64.79 -5.27
N ALA A 92 -39.00 64.13 -6.39
CA ALA A 92 -38.60 64.33 -7.81
C ALA A 92 -37.49 63.39 -8.35
N GLN A 93 -37.55 62.81 -9.55
CA GLN A 93 -38.45 62.96 -10.69
C GLN A 93 -38.29 61.73 -11.63
N ALA A 94 -39.38 61.29 -12.25
CA ALA A 94 -39.40 60.34 -13.37
C ALA A 94 -39.64 61.09 -14.69
N PRO A 95 -38.98 60.77 -15.82
CA PRO A 95 -39.41 61.21 -17.13
C PRO A 95 -40.37 60.18 -17.78
N LYS A 96 -41.48 60.73 -18.29
CA LYS A 96 -42.55 60.04 -19.03
C LYS A 96 -42.12 59.64 -20.45
N PRO A 97 -42.83 58.67 -21.06
CA PRO A 97 -42.57 58.14 -22.40
C PRO A 97 -43.19 59.03 -23.49
N SER A 98 -42.50 59.16 -24.62
CA SER A 98 -43.03 59.79 -25.84
C SER A 98 -43.26 58.74 -26.93
N VAL A 99 -44.53 58.49 -27.20
CA VAL A 99 -45.06 57.76 -28.36
C VAL A 99 -44.90 58.62 -29.62
N LYS A 100 -44.27 58.07 -30.68
CA LYS A 100 -44.58 58.43 -32.07
C LYS A 100 -44.48 57.18 -32.96
N LEU A 101 -45.66 56.69 -33.30
CA LEU A 101 -45.95 55.66 -34.30
C LEU A 101 -45.65 56.16 -35.73
N SER A 102 -45.52 55.16 -36.61
CA SER A 102 -46.05 55.16 -37.98
C SER A 102 -45.42 56.13 -38.99
N LYS A 103 -44.27 55.75 -39.56
CA LYS A 103 -43.98 55.88 -41.01
C LYS A 103 -42.69 55.22 -41.50
N ALA A 104 -41.95 54.50 -40.65
CA ALA A 104 -40.67 53.87 -41.01
C ALA A 104 -40.79 52.37 -41.39
N GLU A 105 -41.84 51.66 -40.95
CA GLU A 105 -41.99 50.22 -41.20
C GLU A 105 -42.39 49.88 -42.64
N ALA A 106 -43.06 50.78 -43.37
CA ALA A 106 -43.43 50.53 -44.76
C ALA A 106 -42.26 50.70 -45.75
N ALA A 107 -41.27 51.54 -45.44
CA ALA A 107 -40.04 51.66 -46.22
C ALA A 107 -39.05 50.52 -45.91
N ALA A 108 -39.05 50.02 -44.67
CA ALA A 108 -38.28 48.85 -44.27
C ALA A 108 -38.78 47.57 -44.94
N ALA A 109 -40.10 47.43 -45.16
CA ALA A 109 -40.66 46.27 -45.86
C ALA A 109 -40.33 46.23 -47.37
N ALA A 110 -40.28 47.39 -48.04
CA ALA A 110 -39.86 47.47 -49.45
C ALA A 110 -38.35 47.18 -49.63
N ALA A 111 -37.51 47.75 -48.74
CA ALA A 111 -36.08 47.47 -48.69
C ALA A 111 -35.78 46.01 -48.31
N ALA A 112 -36.60 45.39 -47.46
CA ALA A 112 -36.49 43.97 -47.12
C ALA A 112 -36.85 43.06 -48.31
N SER A 113 -37.77 43.46 -49.19
CA SER A 113 -38.10 42.68 -50.39
C SER A 113 -37.03 42.80 -51.49
N GLU A 114 -36.41 43.97 -51.66
CA GLU A 114 -35.23 44.12 -52.54
C GLU A 114 -34.01 43.39 -51.97
N ALA A 115 -33.80 43.42 -50.65
CA ALA A 115 -32.74 42.65 -50.00
C ALA A 115 -32.97 41.14 -50.08
N ALA A 116 -34.22 40.66 -50.02
CA ALA A 116 -34.57 39.26 -50.23
C ALA A 116 -34.32 38.82 -51.68
N ALA A 117 -34.70 39.64 -52.66
CA ALA A 117 -34.41 39.36 -54.09
C ALA A 117 -32.90 39.39 -54.40
N ALA A 118 -32.15 40.30 -53.77
CA ALA A 118 -30.69 40.34 -53.88
C ALA A 118 -30.01 39.14 -53.19
N ALA A 119 -30.56 38.67 -52.06
CA ALA A 119 -30.09 37.47 -51.38
C ALA A 119 -30.38 36.19 -52.18
N GLU A 120 -31.54 36.12 -52.86
CA GLU A 120 -31.89 35.00 -53.74
C GLU A 120 -31.02 34.98 -55.01
N ALA A 121 -30.74 36.15 -55.60
CA ALA A 121 -29.79 36.26 -56.71
C ALA A 121 -28.34 35.93 -56.28
N ALA A 122 -27.93 36.30 -55.07
CA ALA A 122 -26.62 35.96 -54.52
C ALA A 122 -26.52 34.46 -54.18
N ALA A 123 -27.60 33.84 -53.69
CA ALA A 123 -27.67 32.40 -53.46
C ALA A 123 -27.60 31.62 -54.78
N ALA A 124 -28.34 32.06 -55.81
CA ALA A 124 -28.27 31.46 -57.15
C ALA A 124 -26.88 31.64 -57.80
N ALA A 125 -26.22 32.79 -57.59
CA ALA A 125 -24.85 33.01 -58.05
C ALA A 125 -23.83 32.16 -57.27
N ALA A 126 -24.04 31.96 -55.96
CA ALA A 126 -23.20 31.09 -55.13
C ALA A 126 -23.40 29.60 -55.49
N GLU A 127 -24.61 29.17 -55.83
CA GLU A 127 -24.88 27.83 -56.37
C GLU A 127 -24.27 27.65 -57.77
N ALA A 128 -24.33 28.67 -58.64
CA ALA A 128 -23.66 28.66 -59.93
C ALA A 128 -22.13 28.62 -59.79
N GLU A 129 -21.56 29.33 -58.81
CA GLU A 129 -20.13 29.30 -58.53
C GLU A 129 -19.70 27.98 -57.86
N ALA A 130 -20.55 27.39 -57.00
CA ALA A 130 -20.32 26.08 -56.40
C ALA A 130 -20.35 24.99 -57.47
N THR A 131 -21.31 25.02 -58.39
CA THR A 131 -21.37 24.07 -59.52
C THR A 131 -20.21 24.29 -60.50
N ALA A 132 -19.82 25.54 -60.79
CA ALA A 132 -18.64 25.82 -61.62
C ALA A 132 -17.32 25.38 -60.95
N ARG A 133 -17.19 25.52 -59.62
CA ARG A 133 -16.05 25.01 -58.85
C ARG A 133 -16.03 23.49 -58.80
N GLU A 134 -17.19 22.84 -58.68
CA GLU A 134 -17.28 21.38 -58.74
C GLU A 134 -16.92 20.85 -60.13
N GLU A 135 -17.38 21.52 -61.20
CA GLU A 135 -16.97 21.20 -62.58
C GLU A 135 -15.48 21.46 -62.83
N ALA A 136 -14.91 22.53 -62.26
CA ALA A 136 -13.48 22.81 -62.33
C ALA A 136 -12.65 21.79 -61.54
N ALA A 137 -13.12 21.33 -60.38
CA ALA A 137 -12.48 20.29 -59.59
C ALA A 137 -12.53 18.91 -60.26
N ARG A 138 -13.53 18.66 -61.12
CA ARG A 138 -13.61 17.44 -61.95
C ARG A 138 -12.70 17.47 -63.18
N ARG A 139 -12.16 18.64 -63.58
CA ARG A 139 -11.17 18.69 -64.67
C ARG A 139 -9.82 18.24 -64.12
N CYS A 140 -9.41 17.04 -64.52
CA CYS A 140 -8.05 16.57 -64.29
C CYS A 140 -7.06 17.58 -64.87
N PRO A 141 -6.05 18.05 -64.11
CA PRO A 141 -4.99 18.89 -64.66
C PRO A 141 -4.36 18.21 -65.88
N GLU A 142 -4.35 18.91 -67.01
CA GLU A 142 -3.73 18.44 -68.25
C GLU A 142 -2.27 18.92 -68.29
N SER A 143 -1.39 18.05 -68.78
CA SER A 143 -0.01 18.41 -69.14
C SER A 143 -0.03 19.48 -70.24
N LEU A 144 1.07 20.23 -70.39
CA LEU A 144 1.27 21.18 -71.49
C LEU A 144 1.14 20.54 -72.89
N ASP A 145 1.29 19.21 -72.98
CA ASP A 145 1.11 18.42 -74.20
C ASP A 145 -0.34 17.90 -74.41
N GLY A 146 -1.29 18.31 -73.55
CA GLY A 146 -2.71 17.93 -73.63
C GLY A 146 -3.04 16.52 -73.10
N SER A 147 -2.10 15.83 -72.44
CA SER A 147 -2.36 14.54 -71.80
C SER A 147 -2.86 14.73 -70.35
N LYS A 148 -3.91 14.01 -69.96
CA LYS A 148 -4.45 14.06 -68.60
C LYS A 148 -3.42 13.51 -67.61
N LEU A 149 -3.03 14.31 -66.59
CA LEU A 149 -2.03 13.91 -65.58
C LEU A 149 -2.60 12.98 -64.51
N CYS A 150 -3.91 12.94 -64.37
CA CYS A 150 -4.58 12.05 -63.43
C CYS A 150 -5.04 10.79 -64.17
N PHE A 151 -4.50 9.65 -63.76
CA PHE A 151 -5.03 8.36 -64.12
C PHE A 151 -6.22 8.06 -63.20
N GLU A 152 -7.44 8.07 -63.73
CA GLU A 152 -8.62 7.54 -63.05
C GLU A 152 -8.48 6.01 -62.99
N ALA A 153 -7.74 5.52 -61.98
CA ALA A 153 -7.76 4.10 -61.66
C ALA A 153 -9.13 3.79 -61.05
N PRO A 154 -9.96 2.91 -61.67
CA PRO A 154 -11.16 2.44 -61.02
C PRO A 154 -10.73 1.59 -59.83
N LEU A 155 -10.72 2.18 -58.63
CA LEU A 155 -10.57 1.38 -57.42
C LEU A 155 -11.74 0.38 -57.40
N PRO A 156 -11.46 -0.92 -57.25
CA PRO A 156 -12.51 -1.91 -57.13
C PRO A 156 -13.42 -1.51 -55.97
N GLU A 157 -14.73 -1.51 -56.20
CA GLU A 157 -15.72 -1.18 -55.17
C GLU A 157 -15.54 -2.05 -53.91
N ALA A 158 -15.02 -3.28 -54.09
CA ALA A 158 -14.65 -4.19 -53.02
C ALA A 158 -13.59 -3.60 -52.07
N ASP A 159 -12.56 -2.94 -52.60
CA ASP A 159 -11.47 -2.36 -51.81
C ASP A 159 -11.95 -1.13 -51.05
N PHE A 160 -12.77 -0.29 -51.68
CA PHE A 160 -13.38 0.86 -51.03
C PHE A 160 -14.33 0.45 -49.90
N ARG A 161 -15.18 -0.57 -50.13
CA ARG A 161 -16.03 -1.14 -49.08
C ARG A 161 -15.21 -1.78 -47.95
N ALA A 162 -14.08 -2.39 -48.25
CA ALA A 162 -13.18 -2.94 -47.24
C ALA A 162 -12.57 -1.84 -46.37
N VAL A 163 -12.05 -0.76 -46.97
CA VAL A 163 -11.51 0.39 -46.24
C VAL A 163 -12.59 1.07 -45.40
N LEU A 164 -13.79 1.29 -45.93
CA LEU A 164 -14.90 1.86 -45.18
C LEU A 164 -15.31 0.99 -43.98
N ARG A 165 -15.36 -0.34 -44.15
CA ARG A 165 -15.64 -1.27 -43.05
C ARG A 165 -14.55 -1.21 -41.98
N THR A 166 -13.28 -1.17 -42.38
CA THR A 166 -12.15 -1.06 -41.45
C THR A 166 -12.20 0.26 -40.68
N LEU A 167 -12.48 1.38 -41.35
CA LEU A 167 -12.67 2.67 -40.70
C LEU A 167 -13.87 2.69 -39.76
N GLN A 168 -14.98 2.08 -40.16
CA GLN A 168 -16.18 1.96 -39.32
C GLN A 168 -15.88 1.16 -38.04
N VAL A 169 -15.19 0.02 -38.17
CA VAL A 169 -14.79 -0.80 -37.02
C VAL A 169 -13.82 -0.03 -36.12
N ALA A 170 -12.82 0.65 -36.70
CA ALA A 170 -11.86 1.45 -35.94
C ALA A 170 -12.56 2.58 -35.18
N LEU A 171 -13.47 3.32 -35.82
CA LEU A 171 -14.21 4.39 -35.18
C LEU A 171 -15.09 3.87 -34.03
N LEU A 172 -15.80 2.76 -34.24
CA LEU A 172 -16.61 2.15 -33.19
C LEU A 172 -15.74 1.68 -32.01
N SER A 173 -14.57 1.09 -32.27
CA SER A 173 -13.64 0.69 -31.22
C SER A 173 -13.07 1.89 -30.44
N GLU A 174 -12.80 3.01 -31.11
CA GLU A 174 -12.35 4.24 -30.44
C GLU A 174 -13.49 4.87 -29.62
N MET A 175 -14.72 4.83 -30.11
CA MET A 175 -15.89 5.29 -29.34
C MET A 175 -16.12 4.43 -28.10
N GLU A 176 -15.99 3.11 -28.21
CA GLU A 176 -16.08 2.19 -27.06
C GLU A 176 -14.95 2.42 -26.06
N ALA A 177 -13.71 2.59 -26.54
CA ALA A 177 -12.57 2.90 -25.69
C ALA A 177 -12.72 4.27 -24.99
N CYS A 178 -13.24 5.27 -25.71
CA CYS A 178 -13.55 6.58 -25.15
C CYS A 178 -14.63 6.49 -24.08
N ALA A 179 -15.72 5.77 -24.32
CA ALA A 179 -16.78 5.54 -23.35
C ALA A 179 -16.27 4.78 -22.11
N ALA A 180 -15.40 3.78 -22.29
CA ALA A 180 -14.78 3.08 -21.17
C ALA A 180 -13.89 3.99 -20.33
N ARG A 181 -13.11 4.89 -20.97
CA ARG A 181 -12.30 5.89 -20.26
C ARG A 181 -13.16 6.87 -19.48
N THR A 182 -14.21 7.43 -20.08
CA THR A 182 -15.07 8.40 -19.41
C THR A 182 -15.82 7.78 -18.24
N VAL A 183 -16.30 6.53 -18.38
CA VAL A 183 -16.90 5.79 -17.27
C VAL A 183 -15.87 5.54 -16.17
N GLY A 184 -14.65 5.10 -16.52
CA GLY A 184 -13.57 4.88 -15.54
C GLY A 184 -13.16 6.14 -14.78
N GLU A 185 -13.07 7.28 -15.47
CA GLU A 185 -12.79 8.59 -14.86
C GLU A 185 -13.95 9.05 -13.96
N ALA A 186 -15.20 8.85 -14.38
CA ALA A 186 -16.37 9.15 -13.58
C ALA A 186 -16.41 8.31 -12.29
N THR A 187 -16.15 7.00 -12.37
CA THR A 187 -16.10 6.13 -11.19
C THR A 187 -14.95 6.52 -10.24
N ALA A 188 -13.78 6.85 -10.78
CA ALA A 188 -12.65 7.29 -9.97
C ALA A 188 -12.93 8.62 -9.27
N TRP A 189 -13.65 9.53 -9.94
CA TRP A 189 -14.10 10.78 -9.35
C TRP A 189 -15.15 10.54 -8.26
N GLU A 190 -16.11 9.65 -8.48
CA GLU A 190 -17.10 9.25 -7.47
C GLU A 190 -16.44 8.66 -6.21
N GLU A 191 -15.47 7.75 -6.36
CA GLU A 191 -14.72 7.18 -5.23
C GLU A 191 -13.94 8.25 -4.45
N GLN A 192 -13.34 9.22 -5.15
CA GLN A 192 -12.65 10.35 -4.52
C GLN A 192 -13.62 11.25 -3.76
N GLN A 193 -14.81 11.53 -4.34
CA GLN A 193 -15.84 12.31 -3.67
C GLN A 193 -16.40 11.58 -2.44
N GLU A 194 -16.64 10.27 -2.54
CA GLU A 194 -17.07 9.47 -1.40
C GLU A 194 -16.05 9.50 -0.27
N THR A 195 -14.76 9.35 -0.59
CA THR A 195 -13.67 9.43 0.39
C THR A 195 -13.64 10.80 1.07
N GLN A 196 -13.68 11.89 0.28
CA GLN A 196 -13.67 13.26 0.81
C GLN A 196 -14.87 13.53 1.72
N LEU A 197 -16.08 13.19 1.28
CA LEU A 197 -17.30 13.38 2.07
C LEU A 197 -17.29 12.53 3.35
N THR A 198 -16.74 11.31 3.27
CA THR A 198 -16.58 10.44 4.44
C THR A 198 -15.60 11.03 5.45
N GLU A 199 -14.46 11.56 4.99
CA GLU A 199 -13.47 12.24 5.84
C GLU A 199 -14.05 13.50 6.50
N GLU A 200 -14.78 14.33 5.75
CA GLU A 200 -15.46 15.51 6.29
C GLU A 200 -16.52 15.14 7.33
N LEU A 201 -17.32 14.11 7.04
CA LEU A 201 -18.34 13.61 7.96
C LEU A 201 -17.69 13.07 9.23
N ASP A 202 -16.61 12.32 9.12
CA ASP A 202 -15.82 11.84 10.25
C ASP A 202 -15.24 12.98 11.09
N GLU A 203 -14.73 14.04 10.45
CA GLU A 203 -14.23 15.23 11.14
C GLU A 203 -15.35 15.96 11.89
N ARG A 204 -16.49 16.16 11.25
CA ARG A 204 -17.68 16.76 11.89
C ARG A 204 -18.20 15.90 13.03
N LEU A 205 -18.23 14.58 12.87
CA LEU A 205 -18.60 13.65 13.94
C LEU A 205 -17.62 13.71 15.11
N ARG A 206 -16.31 13.84 14.85
CA ARG A 206 -15.30 14.04 15.90
C ARG A 206 -15.45 15.40 16.59
N ALA A 207 -15.80 16.45 15.86
CA ALA A 207 -16.05 17.79 16.41
C ALA A 207 -17.30 17.84 17.30
N HIS A 208 -18.35 17.10 16.93
CA HIS A 208 -19.60 16.98 17.70
C HIS A 208 -19.55 15.94 18.81
N ARG A 209 -18.55 15.05 18.80
CA ARG A 209 -18.36 14.12 19.91
C ARG A 209 -18.15 14.96 21.17
N PRO A 210 -18.99 14.82 22.22
CA PRO A 210 -18.75 15.48 23.49
C PRO A 210 -17.31 15.16 23.87
N ARG A 211 -16.45 16.19 23.94
CA ARG A 211 -15.04 15.99 24.30
C ARG A 211 -15.07 15.19 25.59
N ALA A 212 -14.47 14.00 25.54
CA ALA A 212 -14.39 13.15 26.71
C ALA A 212 -13.84 14.04 27.82
N GLY A 213 -14.57 14.18 28.94
CA GLY A 213 -14.14 15.10 29.99
C GLY A 213 -12.70 14.76 30.38
N ARG A 214 -11.92 15.72 30.88
CA ARG A 214 -10.50 15.52 31.24
C ARG A 214 -10.24 14.18 31.96
N VAL A 215 -11.13 13.77 32.86
CA VAL A 215 -11.08 12.48 33.57
C VAL A 215 -11.17 11.26 32.65
N GLN A 216 -12.02 11.30 31.63
CA GLN A 216 -12.17 10.23 30.64
C GLN A 216 -10.96 10.17 29.69
N GLU A 217 -10.38 11.31 29.32
CA GLU A 217 -9.14 11.38 28.53
C GLU A 217 -7.94 10.86 29.33
N GLU A 218 -7.80 11.26 30.60
CA GLU A 218 -6.78 10.75 31.52
C GLU A 218 -6.95 9.24 31.73
N ALA A 219 -8.17 8.74 31.91
CA ALA A 219 -8.45 7.31 32.04
C ALA A 219 -8.12 6.54 30.74
N ARG A 220 -8.42 7.12 29.56
CA ARG A 220 -8.08 6.53 28.26
C ARG A 220 -6.57 6.49 28.04
N ALA A 221 -5.86 7.57 28.36
CA ALA A 221 -4.41 7.66 28.25
C ALA A 221 -3.72 6.69 29.22
N ALA A 222 -4.20 6.59 30.46
CA ALA A 222 -3.70 5.61 31.43
C ALA A 222 -3.93 4.17 30.94
N ARG A 223 -5.09 3.89 30.34
CA ARG A 223 -5.40 2.57 29.76
C ARG A 223 -4.53 2.24 28.56
N SER A 224 -4.31 3.19 27.64
CA SER A 224 -3.45 2.96 26.47
C SER A 224 -1.98 2.79 26.87
N ALA A 225 -1.49 3.58 27.83
CA ALA A 225 -0.15 3.43 28.39
C ALA A 225 0.02 2.04 29.03
N GLU A 226 -0.94 1.59 29.81
CA GLU A 226 -0.90 0.26 30.44
C GLU A 226 -0.90 -0.88 29.41
N LEU A 227 -1.76 -0.82 28.39
CA LEU A 227 -1.77 -1.80 27.29
C LEU A 227 -0.42 -1.84 26.55
N SER A 228 0.16 -0.68 26.28
CA SER A 228 1.49 -0.59 25.66
C SER A 228 2.59 -1.18 26.56
N GLY A 229 2.49 -0.95 27.88
CA GLY A 229 3.39 -1.50 28.88
C GLY A 229 3.29 -3.03 28.95
N GLN A 230 2.08 -3.58 28.90
CA GLN A 230 1.82 -5.01 28.86
C GLN A 230 2.42 -5.66 27.62
N ARG A 231 2.14 -5.09 26.44
CA ARG A 231 2.71 -5.58 25.18
C ARG A 231 4.24 -5.64 25.24
N ARG A 232 4.88 -4.56 25.69
CA ARG A 232 6.34 -4.52 25.86
C ARG A 232 6.86 -5.53 26.88
N ARG A 233 6.10 -5.85 27.94
CA ARG A 233 6.49 -6.87 28.93
C ARG A 233 6.43 -8.26 28.32
N ALA A 234 5.35 -8.58 27.60
CA ALA A 234 5.20 -9.86 26.93
C ALA A 234 6.24 -10.07 25.83
N GLU A 235 6.46 -9.06 24.98
CA GLU A 235 7.50 -9.12 23.93
C GLU A 235 8.92 -9.27 24.49
N ARG A 236 9.24 -8.56 25.58
CA ARG A 236 10.53 -8.73 26.26
C ARG A 236 10.66 -10.13 26.84
N HIS A 237 9.61 -10.63 27.50
CA HIS A 237 9.63 -11.96 28.07
C HIS A 237 9.84 -13.04 27.00
N THR A 238 9.10 -13.01 25.88
CA THR A 238 9.31 -13.99 24.80
C THR A 238 10.71 -13.88 24.18
N ALA A 239 11.23 -12.67 24.00
CA ALA A 239 12.60 -12.44 23.53
C ALA A 239 13.63 -13.03 24.51
N ASP A 240 13.48 -12.77 25.81
CA ASP A 240 14.35 -13.27 26.87
C ASP A 240 14.33 -14.80 26.94
N GLN A 241 13.16 -15.42 26.78
CA GLN A 241 13.00 -16.88 26.78
C GLN A 241 13.62 -17.52 25.54
N SER A 242 13.47 -16.89 24.37
CA SER A 242 14.18 -17.35 23.17
C SER A 242 15.70 -17.30 23.35
N ALA A 243 16.21 -16.26 24.02
CA ALA A 243 17.63 -16.12 24.33
C ALA A 243 18.08 -17.10 25.42
N ALA A 244 17.23 -17.42 26.39
CA ALA A 244 17.48 -18.44 27.40
C ALA A 244 17.56 -19.83 26.77
N ALA A 245 16.64 -20.18 25.85
CA ALA A 245 16.66 -21.45 25.12
C ALA A 245 17.95 -21.60 24.28
N ARG A 246 18.37 -20.56 23.57
CA ARG A 246 19.66 -20.56 22.84
C ARG A 246 20.86 -20.76 23.77
N ARG A 247 20.87 -20.10 24.93
CA ARG A 247 21.93 -20.27 25.94
C ARG A 247 21.95 -21.68 26.54
N GLN A 248 20.78 -22.24 26.85
CA GLN A 248 20.64 -23.61 27.34
C GLN A 248 21.17 -24.61 26.30
N ARG A 249 20.87 -24.37 25.01
CA ARG A 249 21.39 -25.21 23.93
C ARG A 249 22.91 -25.16 23.83
N ALA A 250 23.47 -23.95 23.80
CA ALA A 250 24.92 -23.77 23.74
C ALA A 250 25.63 -24.43 24.93
N ALA A 251 25.11 -24.26 26.16
CA ALA A 251 25.66 -24.90 27.35
C ALA A 251 25.61 -26.43 27.27
N PHE A 252 24.55 -26.99 26.67
CA PHE A 252 24.47 -28.44 26.42
C PHE A 252 25.49 -28.92 25.40
N ASP A 253 25.66 -28.19 24.29
CA ASP A 253 26.62 -28.54 23.24
C ASP A 253 28.07 -28.46 23.78
N ASP A 254 28.38 -27.43 24.58
CA ASP A 254 29.66 -27.31 25.30
C ASP A 254 29.87 -28.48 26.28
N GLY A 255 28.82 -28.87 27.00
CA GLY A 255 28.82 -30.04 27.88
C GLY A 255 29.10 -31.34 27.13
N CYS A 256 28.54 -31.50 25.93
CA CYS A 256 28.80 -32.65 25.05
C CYS A 256 30.25 -32.67 24.55
N ALA A 257 30.79 -31.51 24.15
CA ALA A 257 32.19 -31.40 23.75
C ALA A 257 33.14 -31.77 24.91
N GLY A 258 32.90 -31.22 26.10
CA GLY A 258 33.67 -31.54 27.30
C GLY A 258 33.55 -33.01 27.74
N PHE A 259 32.39 -33.64 27.51
CA PHE A 259 32.23 -35.09 27.69
C PHE A 259 33.08 -35.88 26.68
N GLY A 260 33.06 -35.49 25.41
CA GLY A 260 33.86 -36.09 24.35
C GLY A 260 35.36 -36.03 24.62
N GLU A 261 35.86 -34.88 25.08
CA GLU A 261 37.26 -34.71 25.49
C GLU A 261 37.62 -35.62 26.67
N ALA A 262 36.74 -35.72 27.68
CA ALA A 262 36.94 -36.59 28.82
C ALA A 262 36.97 -38.09 28.42
N ALA A 263 36.11 -38.49 27.49
CA ALA A 263 36.07 -39.83 26.93
C ALA A 263 37.34 -40.14 26.12
N ALA A 264 37.80 -39.20 25.29
CA ALA A 264 39.06 -39.33 24.55
C ALA A 264 40.28 -39.45 25.49
N ALA A 265 40.34 -38.65 26.55
CA ALA A 265 41.38 -38.73 27.56
C ALA A 265 41.33 -40.05 28.36
N ALA A 266 40.13 -40.57 28.64
CA ALA A 266 39.96 -41.91 29.23
C ALA A 266 40.48 -43.01 28.29
N ALA A 267 40.12 -42.95 27.00
CA ALA A 267 40.57 -43.88 25.99
C ALA A 267 42.10 -43.88 25.82
N ALA A 268 42.72 -42.69 25.79
CA ALA A 268 44.16 -42.55 25.72
C ALA A 268 44.88 -43.20 26.92
N ARG A 269 44.32 -43.04 28.14
CA ARG A 269 44.84 -43.69 29.35
C ARG A 269 44.74 -45.21 29.26
N VAL A 270 43.60 -45.76 28.82
CA VAL A 270 43.42 -47.21 28.63
C VAL A 270 44.45 -47.75 27.62
N ARG A 271 44.62 -47.10 26.46
CA ARG A 271 45.64 -47.46 25.46
C ARG A 271 47.07 -47.38 26.01
N GLY A 272 47.35 -46.44 26.92
CA GLY A 272 48.63 -46.37 27.62
C GLY A 272 48.92 -47.63 28.44
N TYR A 273 47.93 -48.14 29.17
CA TYR A 273 48.04 -49.39 29.92
C TYR A 273 48.11 -50.62 29.01
N GLU A 274 47.44 -50.64 27.86
CA GLU A 274 47.60 -51.70 26.86
C GLU A 274 49.04 -51.77 26.33
N LYS A 275 49.68 -50.61 26.11
CA LYS A 275 51.11 -50.56 25.74
C LYS A 275 52.01 -51.07 26.85
N LEU A 276 51.76 -50.69 28.10
CA LEU A 276 52.51 -51.18 29.27
C LEU A 276 52.38 -52.71 29.41
N LEU A 277 51.18 -53.25 29.20
CA LEU A 277 50.93 -54.69 29.17
C LEU A 277 51.76 -55.40 28.08
N GLY A 278 51.85 -54.82 26.88
CA GLY A 278 52.67 -55.35 25.80
C GLY A 278 54.19 -55.30 26.05
N GLN A 279 54.64 -54.44 26.97
CA GLN A 279 56.05 -54.27 27.34
C GLN A 279 56.47 -55.11 28.56
N ALA A 280 55.53 -55.72 29.27
CA ALA A 280 55.83 -56.48 30.46
C ALA A 280 56.58 -57.80 30.12
N LEU A 281 57.82 -57.93 30.60
CA LEU A 281 58.71 -59.06 30.30
C LEU A 281 58.52 -60.27 31.22
N SER A 282 57.70 -60.16 32.27
CA SER A 282 57.46 -61.24 33.23
C SER A 282 55.97 -61.48 33.42
N LYS A 283 55.57 -62.74 33.63
CA LYS A 283 54.18 -63.12 33.90
C LYS A 283 53.61 -62.36 35.11
N LYS A 284 54.40 -62.20 36.17
CA LYS A 284 54.00 -61.42 37.37
C LYS A 284 53.77 -59.94 37.02
N GLY A 285 54.61 -59.36 36.16
CA GLY A 285 54.43 -57.99 35.68
C GLY A 285 53.15 -57.83 34.88
N VAL A 286 52.85 -58.77 33.98
CA VAL A 286 51.58 -58.80 33.22
C VAL A 286 50.38 -58.88 34.17
N ASP A 287 50.42 -59.77 35.18
CA ASP A 287 49.32 -59.93 36.14
C ASP A 287 49.05 -58.65 36.96
N ILE A 288 50.12 -57.95 37.38
CA ILE A 288 50.01 -56.67 38.11
C ILE A 288 49.43 -55.59 37.20
N CYS A 289 50.03 -55.36 36.03
CA CYS A 289 49.56 -54.35 35.09
C CYS A 289 48.12 -54.61 34.63
N TRP A 290 47.72 -55.87 34.51
CA TRP A 290 46.35 -56.23 34.12
C TRP A 290 45.35 -55.84 35.21
N ARG A 291 45.64 -56.14 36.49
CA ARG A 291 44.77 -55.74 37.61
C ARG A 291 44.64 -54.23 37.72
N GLU A 292 45.74 -53.50 37.56
CA GLU A 292 45.74 -52.03 37.57
C GLU A 292 44.95 -51.45 36.39
N ALA A 293 45.11 -52.01 35.19
CA ALA A 293 44.35 -51.59 34.02
C ALA A 293 42.84 -51.82 34.20
N GLN A 294 42.43 -52.96 34.78
CA GLN A 294 41.02 -53.23 35.10
C GLN A 294 40.47 -52.25 36.15
N ALA A 295 41.23 -51.98 37.22
CA ALA A 295 40.82 -51.03 38.26
C ALA A 295 40.69 -49.60 37.69
N LEU A 296 41.63 -49.18 36.84
CA LEU A 296 41.58 -47.89 36.15
C LEU A 296 40.38 -47.81 35.21
N LYS A 297 40.12 -48.85 34.41
CA LYS A 297 38.97 -48.93 33.52
C LYS A 297 37.66 -48.78 34.28
N ALA A 298 37.45 -49.55 35.35
CA ALA A 298 36.24 -49.46 36.17
C ALA A 298 36.05 -48.05 36.78
N ARG A 299 37.15 -47.41 37.22
CA ARG A 299 37.12 -46.04 37.73
C ARG A 299 36.73 -45.03 36.63
N LEU A 300 37.27 -45.16 35.42
CA LEU A 300 36.97 -44.29 34.30
C LEU A 300 35.53 -44.45 33.82
N GLU A 301 35.03 -45.69 33.73
CA GLU A 301 33.63 -45.98 33.40
C GLU A 301 32.68 -45.32 34.40
N LYS A 302 32.97 -45.44 35.71
CA LYS A 302 32.19 -44.76 36.75
C LYS A 302 32.22 -43.24 36.61
N GLN A 303 33.38 -42.66 36.29
CA GLN A 303 33.53 -41.22 36.10
C GLN A 303 32.76 -40.71 34.87
N LEU A 304 32.82 -41.42 33.75
CA LEU A 304 32.10 -41.06 32.53
C LEU A 304 30.60 -41.23 32.72
N ALA A 305 30.14 -42.32 33.36
CA ALA A 305 28.74 -42.51 33.71
C ALA A 305 28.21 -41.37 34.59
N ALA A 306 28.97 -40.96 35.61
CA ALA A 306 28.59 -39.83 36.47
C ALA A 306 28.52 -38.49 35.70
N LYS A 307 29.47 -38.23 34.79
CA LYS A 307 29.45 -37.02 33.95
C LYS A 307 28.25 -37.00 33.01
N ALA A 308 27.91 -38.13 32.39
CA ALA A 308 26.74 -38.20 31.53
C ALA A 308 25.42 -38.05 32.30
N ALA A 309 25.35 -38.60 33.53
CA ALA A 309 24.20 -38.38 34.42
C ALA A 309 24.07 -36.90 34.81
N ALA A 310 25.18 -36.22 35.12
CA ALA A 310 25.19 -34.78 35.40
C ALA A 310 24.73 -33.97 34.18
N LEU A 311 25.27 -34.26 32.99
CA LEU A 311 24.88 -33.57 31.75
C LEU A 311 23.38 -33.74 31.43
N ARG A 312 22.81 -34.92 31.69
CA ARG A 312 21.36 -35.15 31.55
C ARG A 312 20.55 -34.36 32.59
N ALA A 313 20.98 -34.36 33.85
CA ALA A 313 20.30 -33.62 34.90
C ALA A 313 20.33 -32.10 34.65
N ASP A 314 21.48 -31.57 34.22
CA ASP A 314 21.64 -30.15 33.91
C ASP A 314 20.79 -29.73 32.69
N SER A 315 20.70 -30.60 31.67
CA SER A 315 19.88 -30.31 30.49
C SER A 315 18.38 -30.33 30.81
N GLU A 316 17.92 -31.31 31.56
CA GLU A 316 16.54 -31.41 32.05
C GLU A 316 16.18 -30.21 32.94
N ALA A 317 17.02 -29.89 33.92
CA ALA A 317 16.83 -28.75 34.81
C ALA A 317 16.80 -27.41 34.05
N GLY A 318 17.67 -27.24 33.04
CA GLY A 318 17.67 -26.06 32.19
C GLY A 318 16.36 -25.91 31.38
N CYS A 319 15.86 -27.01 30.82
CA CYS A 319 14.59 -27.03 30.11
C CYS A 319 13.39 -26.76 31.05
N ASP A 320 13.36 -27.41 32.21
CA ASP A 320 12.30 -27.21 33.22
C ASP A 320 12.31 -25.78 33.78
N GLY A 321 13.49 -25.17 33.95
CA GLY A 321 13.62 -23.79 34.41
C GLY A 321 12.94 -22.79 33.47
N ILE A 322 13.14 -22.95 32.15
CA ILE A 322 12.50 -22.10 31.13
C ILE A 322 10.97 -22.24 31.18
N VAL A 323 10.47 -23.48 31.15
CA VAL A 323 9.02 -23.76 31.24
C VAL A 323 8.42 -23.22 32.54
N ALA A 324 9.12 -23.36 33.67
CA ALA A 324 8.67 -22.82 34.95
C ALA A 324 8.58 -21.29 34.94
N THR A 325 9.52 -20.60 34.29
CA THR A 325 9.46 -19.15 34.14
C THR A 325 8.31 -18.68 33.25
N ASN A 326 7.97 -19.43 32.20
CA ASN A 326 6.82 -19.16 31.35
C ASN A 326 5.51 -19.30 32.15
N ARG A 327 5.34 -20.41 32.87
CA ARG A 327 4.16 -20.62 33.75
C ARG A 327 4.02 -19.55 34.82
N ARG A 328 5.13 -19.09 35.38
CA ARG A 328 5.13 -17.97 36.35
C ARG A 328 4.66 -16.67 35.70
N PHE A 329 5.15 -16.37 34.50
CA PHE A 329 4.73 -15.19 33.75
C PHE A 329 3.23 -15.23 33.41
N GLU A 330 2.72 -16.40 32.99
CA GLU A 330 1.29 -16.60 32.76
C GLU A 330 0.45 -16.29 34.00
N ALA A 331 0.82 -16.88 35.15
CA ALA A 331 0.10 -16.70 36.41
C ALA A 331 0.14 -15.27 36.95
N GLU A 332 1.28 -14.57 36.80
CA GLU A 332 1.49 -13.24 37.37
C GLU A 332 0.98 -12.11 36.45
N HIS A 333 1.14 -12.24 35.13
CA HIS A 333 0.97 -11.13 34.19
C HIS A 333 -0.15 -11.29 33.17
N LEU A 334 -0.60 -12.52 32.87
CA LEU A 334 -1.65 -12.77 31.86
C LEU A 334 -3.02 -13.01 32.49
N LYS A 335 -3.48 -12.06 33.31
CA LYS A 335 -4.82 -12.12 33.92
C LYS A 335 -5.85 -11.42 33.03
N GLY A 336 -6.93 -12.13 32.71
CA GLY A 336 -8.09 -11.58 32.00
C GLY A 336 -8.97 -10.70 32.87
N PHE A 337 -9.87 -9.95 32.22
CA PHE A 337 -10.79 -9.02 32.91
C PHE A 337 -11.65 -9.68 33.98
N GLU A 338 -12.03 -10.94 33.79
CA GLU A 338 -12.87 -11.71 34.74
C GLU A 338 -12.19 -11.92 36.11
N VAL A 339 -10.86 -11.96 36.14
CA VAL A 339 -10.06 -12.15 37.36
C VAL A 339 -9.54 -10.81 37.89
N GLY A 340 -10.12 -9.69 37.43
CA GLY A 340 -9.65 -8.33 37.75
C GLY A 340 -8.36 -7.94 37.02
N GLY A 341 -7.98 -8.70 35.99
CA GLY A 341 -6.88 -8.37 35.10
C GLY A 341 -7.25 -7.27 34.09
N ARG A 342 -6.26 -6.81 33.33
CA ARG A 342 -6.41 -5.68 32.39
C ARG A 342 -6.16 -6.07 30.93
N VAL A 343 -5.98 -7.36 30.65
CA VAL A 343 -5.58 -7.87 29.35
C VAL A 343 -6.80 -8.37 28.60
N ALA A 344 -6.91 -8.01 27.31
CA ALA A 344 -7.96 -8.52 26.45
C ALA A 344 -7.78 -10.03 26.19
N PRO A 345 -8.87 -10.80 26.10
CA PRO A 345 -8.82 -12.25 25.96
C PRO A 345 -8.07 -12.68 24.69
N GLU A 346 -8.23 -11.94 23.59
CA GLU A 346 -7.52 -12.16 22.33
C GLU A 346 -6.00 -12.02 22.50
N SER A 347 -5.55 -11.01 23.24
CA SER A 347 -4.12 -10.78 23.50
C SER A 347 -3.55 -11.87 24.40
N ILE A 348 -4.32 -12.31 25.40
CA ILE A 348 -3.93 -13.44 26.26
C ILE A 348 -3.74 -14.70 25.41
N ALA A 349 -4.71 -15.01 24.54
CA ALA A 349 -4.63 -16.18 23.67
C ALA A 349 -3.39 -16.13 22.75
N ALA A 350 -3.08 -14.97 22.17
CA ALA A 350 -1.89 -14.80 21.34
C ALA A 350 -0.58 -15.00 22.14
N TYR A 351 -0.47 -14.41 23.34
CA TYR A 351 0.71 -14.58 24.18
C TYR A 351 0.86 -16.00 24.71
N MET A 352 -0.23 -16.64 25.15
CA MET A 352 -0.23 -18.05 25.55
C MET A 352 0.15 -18.96 24.39
N GLY A 353 -0.32 -18.69 23.17
CA GLY A 353 0.10 -19.42 21.98
C GLY A 353 1.61 -19.33 21.73
N ALA A 354 2.19 -18.13 21.87
CA ALA A 354 3.63 -17.93 21.74
C ALA A 354 4.44 -18.66 22.82
N LEU A 355 3.99 -18.61 24.09
CA LEU A 355 4.64 -19.32 25.21
C LEU A 355 4.52 -20.83 25.06
N ALA A 356 3.35 -21.34 24.66
CA ALA A 356 3.15 -22.75 24.38
C ALA A 356 4.05 -23.25 23.24
N GLY A 357 4.29 -22.43 22.22
CA GLY A 357 5.26 -22.75 21.16
C GLY A 357 6.69 -22.90 21.69
N ILE A 358 7.11 -22.03 22.61
CA ILE A 358 8.42 -22.14 23.29
C ILE A 358 8.46 -23.41 24.15
N ASP A 359 7.42 -23.69 24.93
CA ASP A 359 7.36 -24.88 25.79
C ASP A 359 7.42 -26.19 24.97
N GLN A 360 6.72 -26.24 23.84
CA GLN A 360 6.79 -27.37 22.91
C GLN A 360 8.20 -27.54 22.33
N HIS A 361 8.85 -26.44 21.95
CA HIS A 361 10.24 -26.47 21.51
C HIS A 361 11.16 -27.02 22.60
N MET A 362 11.01 -26.58 23.85
CA MET A 362 11.81 -27.08 24.98
C MET A 362 11.54 -28.56 25.28
N ALA A 363 10.31 -29.03 25.12
CA ALA A 363 9.97 -30.45 25.27
C ALA A 363 10.63 -31.32 24.18
N ALA A 364 10.56 -30.89 22.91
CA ALA A 364 11.24 -31.56 21.80
C ALA A 364 12.77 -31.55 21.99
N GLN A 365 13.32 -30.42 22.43
CA GLN A 365 14.74 -30.26 22.70
C GLN A 365 15.21 -31.18 23.83
N ARG A 366 14.43 -31.32 24.92
CA ARG A 366 14.72 -32.29 25.99
C ARG A 366 14.81 -33.71 25.46
N GLY A 367 13.86 -34.13 24.62
CA GLY A 367 13.88 -35.45 23.99
C GLY A 367 15.14 -35.65 23.14
N SER A 368 15.49 -34.67 22.29
CA SER A 368 16.70 -34.70 21.47
C SER A 368 17.99 -34.75 22.30
N GLN A 369 18.09 -33.94 23.35
CA GLN A 369 19.25 -33.90 24.25
C GLN A 369 19.40 -35.23 25.02
N ALA A 370 18.30 -35.83 25.48
CA ALA A 370 18.32 -37.13 26.15
C ALA A 370 18.86 -38.25 25.24
N VAL A 371 18.45 -38.25 23.97
CA VAL A 371 18.95 -39.20 22.95
C VAL A 371 20.44 -38.96 22.68
N ALA A 372 20.87 -37.71 22.56
CA ALA A 372 22.28 -37.37 22.34
C ALA A 372 23.16 -37.84 23.51
N VAL A 373 22.76 -37.61 24.76
CA VAL A 373 23.50 -38.11 25.93
C VAL A 373 23.54 -39.63 25.95
N ALA A 374 22.43 -40.31 25.62
CA ALA A 374 22.42 -41.77 25.53
C ALA A 374 23.37 -42.31 24.45
N ALA A 375 23.44 -41.65 23.29
CA ALA A 375 24.39 -41.98 22.23
C ALA A 375 25.85 -41.81 22.69
N LEU A 376 26.17 -40.69 23.34
CA LEU A 376 27.50 -40.44 23.91
C LEU A 376 27.89 -41.46 24.98
N GLN A 377 26.94 -41.86 25.83
CA GLN A 377 27.15 -42.94 26.81
C GLN A 377 27.45 -44.27 26.12
N ALA A 378 26.67 -44.65 25.10
CA ALA A 378 26.90 -45.87 24.34
C ALA A 378 28.25 -45.87 23.61
N GLU A 379 28.67 -44.73 23.06
CA GLU A 379 30.00 -44.58 22.47
C GLU A 379 31.12 -44.72 23.49
N ALA A 380 30.98 -44.10 24.67
CA ALA A 380 31.95 -44.21 25.75
C ALA A 380 32.10 -45.68 26.23
N GLU A 381 31.00 -46.41 26.36
CA GLU A 381 31.00 -47.83 26.70
C GLU A 381 31.66 -48.68 25.60
N ARG A 382 31.39 -48.38 24.34
CA ARG A 382 32.00 -49.07 23.19
C ARG A 382 33.52 -48.89 23.17
N VAL A 383 33.99 -47.67 23.41
CA VAL A 383 35.42 -47.36 23.52
C VAL A 383 36.03 -48.06 24.74
N GLY A 384 35.32 -48.11 25.87
CA GLY A 384 35.74 -48.88 27.05
C GLY A 384 35.89 -50.38 26.78
N ARG A 385 35.08 -50.94 25.86
CA ARG A 385 35.19 -52.34 25.41
C ARG A 385 36.29 -52.60 24.37
N GLY A 386 37.06 -51.57 23.99
CA GLY A 386 38.13 -51.70 22.98
C GLY A 386 37.62 -51.82 21.55
N LEU A 387 36.33 -51.57 21.31
CA LEU A 387 35.77 -51.53 19.96
C LEU A 387 36.10 -50.18 19.31
N PRO A 388 36.40 -50.15 18.00
CA PRO A 388 36.63 -48.89 17.31
C PRO A 388 35.39 -47.99 17.40
N PRO A 389 35.56 -46.65 17.48
CA PRO A 389 34.44 -45.73 17.49
C PRO A 389 33.53 -46.01 16.30
N GLY A 390 32.22 -46.06 16.54
CA GLY A 390 31.25 -46.20 15.45
C GLY A 390 31.37 -44.98 14.53
N ARG A 391 31.52 -45.17 13.22
CA ARG A 391 31.68 -44.09 12.23
C ARG A 391 30.44 -43.17 12.08
N GLY A 392 29.49 -43.14 13.02
CA GLY A 392 28.12 -42.74 12.69
C GLY A 392 27.32 -41.89 13.67
N ALA A 393 27.75 -41.61 14.90
CA ALA A 393 26.85 -40.91 15.85
C ALA A 393 27.12 -39.41 16.01
N CYS A 394 28.36 -38.94 15.82
CA CYS A 394 28.70 -37.52 16.02
C CYS A 394 28.42 -36.58 14.84
N SER A 395 28.15 -37.06 13.62
CA SER A 395 27.96 -36.16 12.45
C SER A 395 26.51 -35.73 12.20
N CYS A 396 25.52 -36.27 12.92
CA CYS A 396 24.11 -36.01 12.64
C CYS A 396 23.49 -34.88 13.46
N VAL A 397 24.17 -34.38 14.50
CA VAL A 397 23.61 -33.34 15.40
C VAL A 397 23.85 -31.91 14.86
N ALA A 398 24.71 -31.74 13.85
CA ALA A 398 25.14 -30.44 13.37
C ALA A 398 24.33 -29.86 12.17
N SER A 399 23.30 -30.55 11.65
CA SER A 399 22.67 -30.13 10.36
C SER A 399 21.15 -29.92 10.39
N SER A 400 20.53 -29.80 11.56
CA SER A 400 19.14 -29.33 11.65
C SER A 400 19.11 -27.80 11.85
N SER A 401 19.79 -27.06 10.97
CA SER A 401 19.55 -25.62 10.80
C SER A 401 18.15 -25.46 10.20
N LEU A 402 17.22 -24.95 11.00
CA LEU A 402 15.89 -24.53 10.55
C LEU A 402 16.00 -23.57 9.35
N PRO A 403 15.16 -23.71 8.31
CA PRO A 403 15.00 -22.66 7.31
C PRO A 403 14.36 -21.44 7.98
N HIS A 404 14.89 -20.26 7.65
CA HIS A 404 14.40 -18.95 8.08
C HIS A 404 12.98 -18.67 7.62
#